data_AF-E9KL79-F1
#
_entry.id   AF-E9KL79-F1
#
_cell.length_a   1.000
_cell.length_b   1.000
_cell.length_c   1.000
_cell.angle_alpha   90.00
_cell.angle_beta   90.00
_cell.angle_gamma   90.00
#
_symmetry.space_group_name_H-M   'P 1'
#
loop_
_entity.id
_entity.type
_entity.pdbx_description
1 polymer ?
#
loop_
_entity_poly.entity_id
_entity_poly.type
_entity_poly.pdbx_seq_one_letter_code
_entity_poly.pdbx_strand_id
1 'polypeptide(L)'
;MRESLPASPLQKVPLDSFLRLRTNVDFCLTKKGRLMQVYMTRFLQSMERARFLRDEKNNWRDIKLRNEAVAVSFEDPESEKMMKRFERMMDCGAYLKFAVSSTGEKRLAHANFCRDRMCPGCQKRRSLVVFHQVKNICQAIHANFPTYKYVLLTLTVPNVKAEKLGDEIKHLHQSWDRMSRRAFFQKSIKGWFRALEVTYNEERDDYHPHLHILLCVPSGYFKKNYINRDQWLEYWQEATRYPHITQVDVRAIRPNKKRPESDAITSAAAEVGKYATKPSNYVCKAPNGQYFAVQSVVRELAEGITRKRLIAFGGLMKEYKEKLNQQDAESDSVDLIHTGEDTPAIEAVMLQVYRWNVGLRNYIN
;
A
#
# COMPACT_ATOMS: atom_id res chain seq x y z
N MET A 1 11.08 -18.29 53.32
CA MET A 1 9.79 -18.93 53.57
C MET A 1 8.84 -18.47 52.49
N ARG A 2 8.34 -19.40 51.67
CA ARG A 2 7.36 -19.14 50.61
C ARG A 2 5.98 -19.25 51.25
N GLU A 3 5.25 -18.15 51.35
CA GLU A 3 3.84 -18.19 51.73
C GLU A 3 2.98 -18.27 50.47
N SER A 4 2.31 -19.41 50.36
CA SER A 4 1.32 -19.76 49.35
C SER A 4 -0.02 -19.13 49.70
N LEU A 5 -0.56 -18.29 48.81
CA LEU A 5 -1.96 -17.87 48.86
C LEU A 5 -2.86 -18.87 48.11
N PRO A 6 -4.11 -19.09 48.58
CA PRO A 6 -4.95 -20.19 48.13
C PRO A 6 -5.60 -19.94 46.77
N ALA A 7 -5.66 -21.00 45.95
CA ALA A 7 -6.39 -21.03 44.69
C ALA A 7 -7.91 -20.96 44.94
N SER A 8 -8.56 -19.93 44.40
CA SER A 8 -10.03 -19.85 44.35
C SER A 8 -10.58 -20.66 43.16
N PRO A 9 -11.77 -21.27 43.24
CA PRO A 9 -12.30 -22.13 42.19
C PRO A 9 -12.78 -21.31 40.99
N LEU A 10 -12.27 -21.65 39.79
CA LEU A 10 -12.79 -21.17 38.51
C LEU A 10 -14.27 -21.55 38.37
N GLN A 11 -15.16 -20.58 38.60
CA GLN A 11 -16.55 -20.66 38.16
C GLN A 11 -16.59 -20.68 36.64
N LYS A 12 -17.03 -21.81 36.08
CA LYS A 12 -17.37 -21.95 34.66
C LYS A 12 -18.58 -21.07 34.37
N VAL A 13 -18.36 -19.95 33.68
CA VAL A 13 -19.44 -19.14 33.09
C VAL A 13 -19.74 -19.70 31.69
N PRO A 14 -21.01 -19.99 31.34
CA PRO A 14 -21.37 -20.59 30.06
C PRO A 14 -21.03 -19.67 28.89
N LEU A 15 -20.38 -20.21 27.86
CA LEU A 15 -20.36 -19.61 26.52
C LEU A 15 -21.77 -19.71 25.93
N ASP A 16 -22.63 -18.73 26.20
CA ASP A 16 -23.84 -18.50 25.41
C ASP A 16 -24.39 -17.08 25.64
N SER A 17 -23.72 -16.10 25.03
CA SER A 17 -24.31 -14.78 24.79
C SER A 17 -23.44 -13.99 23.81
N PHE A 18 -23.49 -14.35 22.52
CA PHE A 18 -23.11 -13.43 21.44
C PHE A 18 -24.23 -13.37 20.39
N LEU A 19 -24.81 -12.17 20.34
CA LEU A 19 -25.61 -11.55 19.30
C LEU A 19 -25.85 -12.36 18.01
N ARG A 20 -27.14 -12.70 17.84
CA ARG A 20 -27.75 -13.12 16.58
C ARG A 20 -27.61 -12.02 15.52
N LEU A 21 -26.68 -12.19 14.58
CA LEU A 21 -26.83 -11.64 13.23
C LEU A 21 -27.60 -12.66 12.40
N ARG A 22 -28.86 -12.34 12.13
CA ARG A 22 -29.79 -13.15 11.33
C ARG A 22 -29.27 -13.28 9.90
N THR A 23 -28.68 -14.41 9.56
CA THR A 23 -28.80 -14.95 8.21
C THR A 23 -30.10 -15.76 8.18
N ASN A 24 -31.12 -15.23 7.48
CA ASN A 24 -32.33 -15.97 7.21
C ASN A 24 -31.99 -17.17 6.31
N VAL A 25 -31.75 -18.31 6.93
CA VAL A 25 -31.92 -19.63 6.32
C VAL A 25 -32.90 -20.37 7.19
N ASP A 26 -34.19 -20.18 6.92
CA ASP A 26 -35.25 -20.98 7.53
C ASP A 26 -35.05 -22.45 7.16
N PHE A 27 -34.48 -23.21 8.09
CA PHE A 27 -34.46 -24.67 8.02
C PHE A 27 -35.86 -25.20 8.34
N CYS A 28 -36.74 -25.16 7.34
CA CYS A 28 -37.99 -25.90 7.39
C CYS A 28 -37.67 -27.41 7.29
N LEU A 29 -37.64 -28.08 8.44
CA LEU A 29 -37.47 -29.52 8.61
C LEU A 29 -38.74 -30.24 8.15
N THR A 30 -38.86 -30.50 6.86
CA THR A 30 -39.86 -31.43 6.31
C THR A 30 -39.20 -32.35 5.30
N LYS A 31 -39.17 -33.66 5.58
CA LYS A 31 -38.73 -34.77 4.70
C LYS A 31 -37.54 -34.47 3.75
N LYS A 32 -36.53 -33.74 4.23
CA LYS A 32 -35.43 -33.14 3.43
C LYS A 32 -34.03 -33.76 3.67
N GLY A 33 -33.94 -34.95 4.26
CA GLY A 33 -32.65 -35.62 4.48
C GLY A 33 -31.90 -35.94 3.17
N ARG A 34 -32.63 -36.35 2.12
CA ARG A 34 -32.03 -36.70 0.81
C ARG A 34 -31.61 -35.49 -0.01
N LEU A 35 -32.38 -34.39 0.05
CA LEU A 35 -32.05 -33.16 -0.67
C LEU A 35 -30.75 -32.53 -0.12
N MET A 36 -30.65 -32.39 1.21
CA MET A 36 -29.49 -31.75 1.85
C MET A 36 -28.19 -32.53 1.63
N GLN A 37 -28.26 -33.86 1.62
CA GLN A 37 -27.12 -34.71 1.31
C GLN A 37 -26.71 -34.58 -0.16
N VAL A 38 -27.66 -34.51 -1.11
CA VAL A 38 -27.35 -34.29 -2.54
C VAL A 38 -26.74 -32.90 -2.79
N TYR A 39 -27.18 -31.84 -2.11
CA TYR A 39 -26.55 -30.52 -2.20
C TYR A 39 -25.14 -30.50 -1.61
N MET A 40 -24.92 -31.18 -0.47
CA MET A 40 -23.60 -31.31 0.15
C MET A 40 -22.64 -32.11 -0.75
N THR A 41 -23.09 -33.23 -1.34
CA THR A 41 -22.27 -34.04 -2.24
C THR A 41 -21.98 -33.34 -3.56
N ARG A 42 -22.94 -32.59 -4.13
CA ARG A 42 -22.69 -31.74 -5.32
C ARG A 42 -21.75 -30.57 -5.00
N PHE A 43 -21.85 -29.97 -3.82
CA PHE A 43 -20.93 -28.93 -3.36
C PHE A 43 -19.50 -29.48 -3.20
N LEU A 44 -19.35 -30.66 -2.58
CA LEU A 44 -18.06 -31.35 -2.43
C LEU A 44 -17.48 -31.79 -3.79
N GLN A 45 -18.29 -32.33 -4.71
CA GLN A 45 -17.86 -32.65 -6.08
C GLN A 45 -17.50 -31.39 -6.90
N SER A 46 -18.17 -30.25 -6.65
CA SER A 46 -17.79 -28.96 -7.26
C SER A 46 -16.47 -28.43 -6.71
N MET A 47 -16.18 -28.69 -5.42
CA MET A 47 -14.91 -28.34 -4.78
C MET A 47 -13.75 -29.20 -5.31
N GLU A 48 -13.96 -30.49 -5.57
CA GLU A 48 -12.93 -31.37 -6.17
C GLU A 48 -12.55 -30.95 -7.60
N ARG A 49 -13.46 -30.25 -8.32
CA ARG A 49 -13.22 -29.72 -9.68
C ARG A 49 -12.87 -28.23 -9.72
N ALA A 50 -12.91 -27.53 -8.58
CA ALA A 50 -12.67 -26.09 -8.52
C ALA A 50 -11.18 -25.79 -8.79
N ARG A 51 -10.88 -25.20 -9.96
CA ARG A 51 -9.54 -24.73 -10.29
C ARG A 51 -9.28 -23.42 -9.54
N PHE A 52 -8.62 -23.51 -8.39
CA PHE A 52 -8.21 -22.32 -7.63
C PHE A 52 -7.13 -21.52 -8.35
N LEU A 53 -7.14 -20.19 -8.18
CA LEU A 53 -6.06 -19.34 -8.67
C LEU A 53 -4.75 -19.64 -7.93
N ARG A 54 -3.73 -20.01 -8.68
CA ARG A 54 -2.33 -20.06 -8.25
C ARG A 54 -1.53 -19.12 -9.14
N ASP A 55 -0.87 -18.16 -8.52
CA ASP A 55 0.05 -17.19 -9.13
C ASP A 55 1.26 -17.09 -8.19
N GLU A 56 2.43 -17.45 -8.71
CA GLU A 56 3.69 -17.48 -7.95
C GLU A 56 4.18 -16.07 -7.58
N LYS A 57 3.86 -15.07 -8.40
CA LYS A 57 4.31 -13.68 -8.22
C LYS A 57 3.40 -12.93 -7.26
N ASN A 58 2.09 -13.20 -7.30
CA ASN A 58 1.10 -12.46 -6.51
C ASN A 58 0.14 -13.37 -5.76
N ASN A 59 0.13 -13.25 -4.43
CA ASN A 59 -0.91 -13.85 -3.61
C ASN A 59 -2.20 -13.01 -3.66
N TRP A 60 -2.99 -13.20 -4.70
CA TRP A 60 -4.27 -12.51 -4.92
C TRP A 60 -5.28 -12.75 -3.81
N ARG A 61 -5.34 -13.98 -3.27
CA ARG A 61 -6.21 -14.32 -2.15
C ARG A 61 -5.87 -13.48 -0.92
N ASP A 62 -4.60 -13.39 -0.57
CA ASP A 62 -4.13 -12.60 0.58
C ASP A 62 -4.49 -11.12 0.43
N ILE A 63 -4.27 -10.55 -0.76
CA ILE A 63 -4.63 -9.17 -1.08
C ILE A 63 -6.14 -8.97 -0.93
N LYS A 64 -6.95 -9.89 -1.46
CA LYS A 64 -8.41 -9.79 -1.39
C LYS A 64 -8.93 -9.85 0.04
N LEU A 65 -8.38 -10.73 0.87
CA LEU A 65 -8.74 -10.82 2.28
C LEU A 65 -8.40 -9.54 3.06
N ARG A 66 -7.26 -8.90 2.76
CA ARG A 66 -6.92 -7.59 3.32
C ARG A 66 -7.88 -6.51 2.84
N ASN A 67 -8.29 -6.54 1.57
CA ASN A 67 -9.30 -5.60 1.05
C ASN A 67 -10.61 -5.72 1.80
N GLU A 68 -11.10 -6.94 2.04
CA GLU A 68 -12.33 -7.18 2.82
C GLU A 68 -12.20 -6.63 4.24
N ALA A 69 -11.07 -6.91 4.92
CA ALA A 69 -10.83 -6.43 6.28
C ALA A 69 -10.89 -4.89 6.38
N VAL A 70 -10.31 -4.19 5.40
CA VAL A 70 -10.38 -2.72 5.34
C VAL A 70 -11.75 -2.24 4.90
N ALA A 71 -12.40 -2.93 3.96
CA ALA A 71 -13.71 -2.56 3.46
C ALA A 71 -14.74 -2.47 4.58
N VAL A 72 -14.79 -3.49 5.45
CA VAL A 72 -15.69 -3.55 6.62
C VAL A 72 -15.54 -2.33 7.54
N SER A 73 -14.36 -1.69 7.57
CA SER A 73 -14.20 -0.45 8.33
C SER A 73 -15.04 0.70 7.79
N PHE A 74 -15.47 0.66 6.53
CA PHE A 74 -16.38 1.63 5.90
C PHE A 74 -17.86 1.20 5.92
N GLU A 75 -18.20 0.07 6.52
CA GLU A 75 -19.61 -0.32 6.66
C GLU A 75 -20.27 0.62 7.67
N ASP A 76 -21.25 1.40 7.19
CA ASP A 76 -21.93 2.44 7.96
C ASP A 76 -23.32 2.71 7.37
N PRO A 77 -24.38 2.05 7.86
CA PRO A 77 -25.73 2.19 7.32
C PRO A 77 -26.27 3.62 7.32
N GLU A 78 -25.72 4.50 8.16
CA GLU A 78 -26.15 5.90 8.28
C GLU A 78 -25.44 6.82 7.28
N SER A 79 -24.38 6.34 6.62
CA SER A 79 -23.56 7.13 5.70
C SER A 79 -23.49 6.49 4.32
N GLU A 80 -24.30 7.01 3.39
CA GLU A 80 -24.32 6.56 1.98
C GLU A 80 -22.91 6.61 1.35
N LYS A 81 -22.12 7.64 1.68
CA LYS A 81 -20.74 7.79 1.19
C LYS A 81 -19.85 6.64 1.66
N MET A 82 -19.96 6.24 2.92
CA MET A 82 -19.16 5.14 3.48
C MET A 82 -19.63 3.79 2.94
N MET A 83 -20.94 3.55 2.85
CA MET A 83 -21.49 2.35 2.21
C MET A 83 -21.01 2.17 0.77
N LYS A 84 -21.01 3.24 -0.05
CA LYS A 84 -20.45 3.20 -1.41
C LYS A 84 -18.95 2.88 -1.43
N ARG A 85 -18.19 3.23 -0.40
CA ARG A 85 -16.77 2.83 -0.28
C ARG A 85 -16.64 1.36 0.13
N PHE A 86 -17.44 0.92 1.10
CA PHE A 86 -17.53 -0.48 1.53
C PHE A 86 -17.83 -1.39 0.34
N GLU A 87 -18.93 -1.16 -0.39
CA GLU A 87 -19.35 -2.00 -1.52
C GLU A 87 -18.29 -2.08 -2.62
N ARG A 88 -17.74 -0.94 -3.05
CA ARG A 88 -16.69 -0.90 -4.07
C ARG A 88 -15.42 -1.63 -3.62
N MET A 89 -15.02 -1.49 -2.34
CA MET A 89 -13.83 -2.15 -1.84
C MET A 89 -14.05 -3.67 -1.62
N MET A 90 -15.26 -4.06 -1.20
CA MET A 90 -15.70 -5.46 -1.14
C MET A 90 -15.73 -6.10 -2.52
N ASP A 91 -16.07 -5.37 -3.58
CA ASP A 91 -16.01 -5.88 -4.96
C ASP A 91 -14.59 -5.82 -5.53
N CYS A 92 -13.72 -4.93 -5.03
CA CYS A 92 -12.39 -4.68 -5.59
C CYS A 92 -11.55 -5.96 -5.80
N GLY A 93 -11.18 -6.23 -7.05
CA GLY A 93 -10.41 -7.40 -7.45
C GLY A 93 -11.16 -8.72 -7.32
N ALA A 94 -12.49 -8.72 -7.12
CA ALA A 94 -13.29 -9.95 -7.11
C ALA A 94 -13.31 -10.65 -8.48
N TYR A 95 -13.04 -9.91 -9.56
CA TYR A 95 -12.95 -10.45 -10.92
C TYR A 95 -11.54 -10.22 -11.46
N LEU A 96 -10.84 -11.31 -11.78
CA LEU A 96 -9.49 -11.28 -12.36
C LEU A 96 -9.48 -12.06 -13.67
N LYS A 97 -8.93 -11.46 -14.73
CA LYS A 97 -8.73 -12.11 -16.03
C LYS A 97 -7.25 -12.18 -16.33
N PHE A 98 -6.77 -13.36 -16.67
CA PHE A 98 -5.38 -13.60 -17.03
C PHE A 98 -5.27 -14.02 -18.50
N ALA A 99 -4.35 -13.39 -19.22
CA ALA A 99 -3.80 -13.91 -20.45
C ALA A 99 -2.77 -14.98 -20.11
N VAL A 100 -2.86 -16.15 -20.76
CA VAL A 100 -1.98 -17.29 -20.50
C VAL A 100 -1.24 -17.67 -21.77
N SER A 101 0.09 -17.78 -21.70
CA SER A 101 0.92 -18.23 -22.82
C SER A 101 0.83 -19.74 -23.04
N SER A 102 1.37 -20.21 -24.16
CA SER A 102 1.62 -21.63 -24.44
C SER A 102 2.48 -22.31 -23.36
N THR A 103 3.38 -21.57 -22.72
CA THR A 103 4.25 -22.04 -21.63
C THR A 103 3.57 -22.03 -20.26
N GLY A 104 2.33 -21.53 -20.16
CA GLY A 104 1.59 -21.45 -18.90
C GLY A 104 1.88 -20.19 -18.06
N GLU A 105 2.70 -19.26 -18.55
CA GLU A 105 2.90 -17.96 -17.90
C GLU A 105 1.56 -17.21 -17.86
N LYS A 106 1.20 -16.66 -16.70
CA LYS A 106 -0.02 -15.86 -16.53
C LYS A 106 0.31 -14.40 -16.39
N ARG A 107 -0.45 -13.55 -17.08
CA ARG A 107 -0.42 -12.10 -16.90
C ARG A 107 -1.80 -11.53 -16.73
N LEU A 108 -1.94 -10.66 -15.74
CA LEU A 108 -3.20 -10.00 -15.48
C LEU A 108 -3.56 -9.12 -16.70
N ALA A 109 -4.67 -9.45 -17.35
CA ALA A 109 -5.21 -8.73 -18.49
C ALA A 109 -6.37 -7.80 -18.08
N HIS A 110 -7.10 -8.16 -17.01
CA HIS A 110 -8.16 -7.31 -16.49
C HIS A 110 -8.43 -7.57 -14.99
N ALA A 111 -8.81 -6.52 -14.27
CA ALA A 111 -9.33 -6.60 -12.91
C ALA A 111 -10.24 -5.39 -12.56
N ASN A 112 -11.24 -5.62 -11.72
CA ASN A 112 -12.16 -4.59 -11.21
C ASN A 112 -11.57 -3.86 -9.98
N PHE A 113 -10.59 -2.98 -10.18
CA PHE A 113 -10.00 -2.21 -9.08
C PHE A 113 -10.88 -1.02 -8.66
N CYS A 114 -11.16 -0.87 -7.36
CA CYS A 114 -12.00 0.22 -6.82
C CYS A 114 -11.29 1.59 -6.78
N ARG A 115 -9.95 1.59 -6.89
CA ARG A 115 -9.07 2.76 -6.88
C ARG A 115 -9.06 3.58 -5.59
N ASP A 116 -9.78 3.15 -4.56
CA ASP A 116 -9.78 3.81 -3.24
C ASP A 116 -8.37 3.83 -2.63
N ARG A 117 -8.00 4.96 -2.03
CA ARG A 117 -6.68 5.19 -1.45
C ARG A 117 -6.40 4.32 -0.23
N MET A 118 -7.41 3.78 0.43
CA MET A 118 -7.26 2.85 1.56
C MET A 118 -7.25 1.38 1.12
N CYS A 119 -7.60 1.06 -0.13
CA CYS A 119 -7.68 -0.32 -0.60
C CYS A 119 -6.26 -0.95 -0.73
N PRO A 120 -5.92 -1.99 0.06
CA PRO A 120 -4.60 -2.63 0.01
C PRO A 120 -4.20 -3.13 -1.38
N GLY A 121 -5.15 -3.70 -2.13
CA GLY A 121 -4.95 -4.13 -3.50
C GLY A 121 -4.60 -2.98 -4.44
N CYS A 122 -5.39 -1.89 -4.40
CA CYS A 122 -5.13 -0.73 -5.25
C CYS A 122 -3.81 -0.03 -4.87
N GLN A 123 -3.50 0.09 -3.59
CA GLN A 123 -2.22 0.62 -3.11
C GLN A 123 -1.05 -0.22 -3.64
N LYS A 124 -1.10 -1.56 -3.53
CA LYS A 124 -0.06 -2.43 -4.07
C LYS A 124 0.13 -2.19 -5.58
N ARG A 125 -0.95 -2.07 -6.35
CA ARG A 125 -0.84 -1.81 -7.80
C ARG A 125 -0.28 -0.42 -8.09
N ARG A 126 -0.72 0.62 -7.38
CA ARG A 126 -0.15 1.98 -7.50
C ARG A 126 1.33 2.02 -7.11
N SER A 127 1.77 1.28 -6.08
CA SER A 127 3.20 1.19 -5.74
C SER A 127 4.05 0.62 -6.88
N LEU A 128 3.50 -0.32 -7.67
CA LEU A 128 4.18 -0.86 -8.85
C LEU A 128 4.25 0.18 -9.96
N VAL A 129 3.14 0.90 -10.22
CA VAL A 129 3.13 2.01 -11.19
C VAL A 129 4.21 3.03 -10.83
N VAL A 130 4.25 3.49 -9.58
CA VAL A 130 5.23 4.50 -9.14
C VAL A 130 6.65 3.95 -9.22
N PHE A 131 6.88 2.68 -8.86
CA PHE A 131 8.18 2.04 -9.04
C PHE A 131 8.65 2.13 -10.49
N HIS A 132 7.83 1.72 -11.47
CA HIS A 132 8.21 1.77 -12.88
C HIS A 132 8.35 3.20 -13.40
N GLN A 133 7.47 4.12 -12.99
CA GLN A 133 7.59 5.53 -13.37
C GLN A 133 8.91 6.14 -12.91
N VAL A 134 9.26 5.96 -11.63
CA VAL A 134 10.52 6.45 -11.05
C VAL A 134 11.71 5.77 -11.71
N LYS A 135 11.65 4.45 -11.96
CA LYS A 135 12.70 3.71 -12.68
C LYS A 135 12.95 4.33 -14.07
N ASN A 136 11.90 4.52 -14.87
CA ASN A 136 12.00 5.07 -16.23
C ASN A 136 12.54 6.50 -16.21
N ILE A 137 12.10 7.34 -15.26
CA ILE A 137 12.64 8.69 -15.06
C ILE A 137 14.14 8.62 -14.74
N CYS A 138 14.53 7.77 -13.81
CA CYS A 138 15.92 7.63 -13.40
C CYS A 138 16.82 7.09 -14.53
N GLN A 139 16.32 6.18 -15.37
CA GLN A 139 17.01 5.69 -16.57
C GLN A 139 17.17 6.80 -17.61
N ALA A 140 16.12 7.57 -17.88
CA ALA A 140 16.19 8.68 -18.83
C ALA A 140 17.13 9.81 -18.37
N ILE A 141 17.17 10.09 -17.06
CA ILE A 141 18.17 11.00 -16.46
C ILE A 141 19.57 10.41 -16.62
N HIS A 142 19.75 9.12 -16.33
CA HIS A 142 21.05 8.46 -16.43
C HIS A 142 21.62 8.49 -17.86
N ALA A 143 20.77 8.35 -18.88
CA ALA A 143 21.19 8.45 -20.28
C ALA A 143 21.87 9.81 -20.61
N ASN A 144 21.39 10.90 -20.03
CA ASN A 144 21.95 12.25 -20.24
C ASN A 144 22.98 12.65 -19.18
N PHE A 145 22.89 12.09 -17.98
CA PHE A 145 23.76 12.37 -16.84
C PHE A 145 24.23 11.06 -16.18
N PRO A 146 25.13 10.28 -16.83
CA PRO A 146 25.48 8.93 -16.38
C PRO A 146 26.13 8.88 -14.98
N THR A 147 26.72 9.99 -14.56
CA THR A 147 27.46 10.09 -13.30
C THR A 147 26.62 10.61 -12.13
N TYR A 148 25.36 10.96 -12.37
CA TYR A 148 24.46 11.39 -11.31
C TYR A 148 24.12 10.24 -10.38
N LYS A 149 23.88 10.56 -9.11
CA LYS A 149 23.65 9.59 -8.04
C LYS A 149 22.34 9.87 -7.33
N TYR A 150 21.90 8.89 -6.55
CA TYR A 150 20.67 8.97 -5.79
C TYR A 150 20.91 8.83 -4.29
N VAL A 151 20.21 9.68 -3.52
CA VAL A 151 20.22 9.70 -2.06
C VAL A 151 18.78 9.54 -1.58
N LEU A 152 18.55 8.67 -0.61
CA LEU A 152 17.28 8.58 0.10
C LEU A 152 17.36 9.51 1.32
N LEU A 153 16.34 10.35 1.47
CA LEU A 153 16.14 11.23 2.61
C LEU A 153 14.76 10.94 3.21
N THR A 154 14.71 10.70 4.52
CA THR A 154 13.45 10.55 5.27
C THR A 154 13.32 11.72 6.24
N LEU A 155 12.22 12.48 6.08
CA LEU A 155 11.91 13.64 6.92
C LEU A 155 10.66 13.35 7.76
N THR A 156 10.78 13.53 9.07
CA THR A 156 9.72 13.21 10.04
C THR A 156 9.20 14.48 10.70
N VAL A 157 8.00 14.41 11.27
CA VAL A 157 7.44 15.42 12.18
C VAL A 157 6.95 14.73 13.45
N PRO A 158 6.68 15.47 14.54
CA PRO A 158 6.11 14.90 15.75
C PRO A 158 4.83 14.14 15.46
N ASN A 159 4.56 13.13 16.29
CA ASN A 159 3.31 12.40 16.21
C ASN A 159 2.14 13.33 16.56
N VAL A 160 1.00 13.11 15.90
CA VAL A 160 -0.22 13.89 16.09
C VAL A 160 -1.43 12.97 16.27
N LYS A 161 -2.43 13.45 17.01
CA LYS A 161 -3.74 12.80 17.07
C LYS A 161 -4.50 12.94 15.75
N ALA A 162 -5.50 12.09 15.54
CA ALA A 162 -6.26 11.98 14.31
C ALA A 162 -6.79 13.32 13.80
N GLU A 163 -7.31 14.15 14.70
CA GLU A 163 -7.96 15.43 14.39
C GLU A 163 -6.97 16.44 13.80
N LYS A 164 -5.69 16.31 14.14
CA LYS A 164 -4.61 17.18 13.67
C LYS A 164 -3.86 16.61 12.46
N LEU A 165 -4.11 15.35 12.07
CA LEU A 165 -3.36 14.68 11.01
C LEU A 165 -3.43 15.43 9.67
N GLY A 166 -4.63 15.87 9.27
CA GLY A 166 -4.82 16.60 8.02
C GLY A 166 -4.05 17.93 7.96
N ASP A 167 -3.97 18.62 9.09
CA ASP A 167 -3.23 19.89 9.23
C ASP A 167 -1.73 19.66 9.30
N GLU A 168 -1.29 18.63 10.02
CA GLU A 168 0.12 18.27 10.11
C GLU A 168 0.66 17.84 8.74
N ILE A 169 -0.10 17.07 7.93
CA ILE A 169 0.29 16.75 6.54
C ILE A 169 0.42 18.02 5.69
N LYS A 170 -0.45 19.02 5.90
CA LYS A 170 -0.38 20.30 5.19
C LYS A 170 0.87 21.07 5.60
N HIS A 171 1.16 21.15 6.90
CA HIS A 171 2.36 21.77 7.45
C HIS A 171 3.64 21.08 6.95
N LEU A 172 3.66 19.75 6.95
CA LEU A 172 4.74 18.92 6.43
C LEU A 172 5.07 19.25 4.96
N HIS A 173 4.04 19.37 4.10
CA HIS A 173 4.23 19.78 2.72
C HIS A 173 4.73 21.21 2.57
N GLN A 174 4.19 22.15 3.35
CA GLN A 174 4.66 23.55 3.33
C GLN A 174 6.12 23.68 3.80
N SER A 175 6.51 22.86 4.78
CA SER A 175 7.87 22.79 5.30
C SER A 175 8.83 22.22 4.25
N TRP A 176 8.42 21.16 3.54
CA TRP A 176 9.17 20.66 2.38
C TRP A 176 9.35 21.74 1.30
N ASP A 177 8.27 22.43 0.93
CA ASP A 177 8.33 23.49 -0.09
C ASP A 177 9.24 24.64 0.34
N ARG A 178 9.20 25.02 1.62
CA ARG A 178 10.09 26.05 2.19
C ARG A 178 11.55 25.61 2.13
N MET A 179 11.87 24.40 2.57
CA MET A 179 13.23 23.87 2.56
C MET A 179 13.77 23.72 1.13
N SER A 180 12.98 23.13 0.24
CA SER A 180 13.40 22.81 -1.13
C SER A 180 13.69 24.07 -1.98
N ARG A 181 13.11 25.24 -1.62
CA ARG A 181 13.39 26.52 -2.29
C ARG A 181 14.65 27.23 -1.79
N ARG A 182 15.27 26.77 -0.70
CA ARG A 182 16.47 27.42 -0.14
C ARG A 182 17.69 27.20 -1.04
N ALA A 183 18.62 28.15 -1.01
CA ALA A 183 19.82 28.15 -1.84
C ALA A 183 20.68 26.89 -1.66
N PHE A 184 20.83 26.39 -0.44
CA PHE A 184 21.61 25.17 -0.17
C PHE A 184 21.04 23.97 -0.93
N PHE A 185 19.70 23.87 -1.00
CA PHE A 185 18.99 22.77 -1.65
C PHE A 185 19.14 22.88 -3.16
N GLN A 186 18.81 24.04 -3.73
CA GLN A 186 18.88 24.28 -5.19
C GLN A 186 20.30 24.13 -5.76
N LYS A 187 21.32 24.47 -4.97
CA LYS A 187 22.72 24.29 -5.36
C LYS A 187 23.12 22.81 -5.43
N SER A 188 22.58 21.98 -4.53
CA SER A 188 23.06 20.62 -4.27
C SER A 188 22.20 19.54 -4.94
N ILE A 189 20.90 19.76 -5.06
CA ILE A 189 19.91 18.78 -5.52
C ILE A 189 19.41 19.19 -6.92
N LYS A 190 19.42 18.25 -7.87
CA LYS A 190 19.02 18.50 -9.28
C LYS A 190 17.61 18.05 -9.59
N GLY A 191 17.10 17.09 -8.86
CA GLY A 191 15.72 16.62 -8.97
C GLY A 191 15.34 15.83 -7.75
N TRP A 192 14.04 15.66 -7.54
CA TRP A 192 13.55 14.86 -6.44
C TRP A 192 12.19 14.23 -6.72
N PHE A 193 11.94 13.11 -6.06
CA PHE A 193 10.62 12.51 -5.88
C PHE A 193 10.34 12.42 -4.39
N ARG A 194 9.12 12.68 -3.94
CA ARG A 194 8.70 12.47 -2.55
C ARG A 194 7.43 11.63 -2.48
N ALA A 195 7.33 10.79 -1.45
CA ALA A 195 6.14 10.05 -1.07
C ALA A 195 5.81 10.32 0.41
N LEU A 196 4.54 10.59 0.69
CA LEU A 196 3.99 10.68 2.04
C LEU A 196 3.63 9.27 2.54
N GLU A 197 4.18 8.90 3.70
CA GLU A 197 3.74 7.75 4.49
C GLU A 197 3.14 8.24 5.80
N VAL A 198 2.10 7.56 6.28
CA VAL A 198 1.54 7.76 7.62
C VAL A 198 1.55 6.42 8.34
N THR A 199 2.33 6.32 9.41
CA THR A 199 2.30 5.17 10.33
C THR A 199 1.40 5.47 11.52
N TYR A 200 0.78 4.44 12.08
CA TYR A 200 -0.01 4.50 13.31
C TYR A 200 0.73 3.78 14.44
N ASN A 201 0.72 4.35 15.65
CA ASN A 201 1.21 3.72 16.87
C ASN A 201 0.03 3.36 17.77
N GLU A 202 -0.14 2.07 18.05
CA GLU A 202 -1.26 1.56 18.84
C GLU A 202 -1.17 1.91 20.33
N GLU A 203 0.04 1.94 20.91
CA GLU A 203 0.25 2.20 22.34
C GLU A 203 -0.03 3.66 22.71
N ARG A 204 0.36 4.60 21.83
CA ARG A 204 0.15 6.04 22.01
C ARG A 204 -1.12 6.56 21.35
N ASP A 205 -1.74 5.74 20.50
CA ASP A 205 -2.90 6.09 19.69
C ASP A 205 -2.63 7.39 18.89
N ASP A 206 -1.54 7.40 18.13
CA ASP A 206 -1.10 8.58 17.40
C ASP A 206 -0.57 8.24 16.00
N TYR A 207 -0.50 9.27 15.16
CA TYR A 207 -0.12 9.18 13.76
C TYR A 207 1.19 9.90 13.51
N HIS A 208 2.02 9.30 12.66
CA HIS A 208 3.33 9.84 12.30
C HIS A 208 3.43 10.00 10.78
N PRO A 209 3.00 11.17 10.25
CA PRO A 209 3.21 11.50 8.85
C PRO A 209 4.70 11.80 8.59
N HIS A 210 5.26 11.25 7.52
CA HIS A 210 6.64 11.49 7.15
C HIS A 210 6.85 11.38 5.62
N LEU A 211 7.93 11.98 5.13
CA LEU A 211 8.27 12.01 3.72
C LEU A 211 9.46 11.12 3.44
N HIS A 212 9.29 10.19 2.50
CA HIS A 212 10.38 9.47 1.85
C HIS A 212 10.73 10.16 0.54
N ILE A 213 11.97 10.62 0.42
CA ILE A 213 12.40 11.47 -0.68
C ILE A 213 13.59 10.83 -1.39
N LEU A 214 13.45 10.62 -2.69
CA LEU A 214 14.54 10.29 -3.59
C LEU A 214 15.15 11.58 -4.13
N LEU A 215 16.40 11.85 -3.81
CA LEU A 215 17.16 13.01 -4.29
C LEU A 215 18.09 12.59 -5.44
N CYS A 216 18.01 13.30 -6.56
CA CYS A 216 18.96 13.20 -7.66
C CYS A 216 20.07 14.26 -7.46
N VAL A 217 21.31 13.80 -7.32
CA VAL A 217 22.46 14.64 -6.99
C VAL A 217 23.58 14.51 -8.04
N PRO A 218 24.36 15.57 -8.29
CA PRO A 218 25.44 15.53 -9.27
C PRO A 218 26.59 14.63 -8.80
N SER A 219 27.44 14.21 -9.74
CA SER A 219 28.57 13.30 -9.48
C SER A 219 29.52 13.74 -8.35
N GLY A 220 29.75 15.06 -8.24
CA GLY A 220 30.59 15.68 -7.22
C GLY A 220 29.93 15.95 -5.87
N TYR A 221 28.66 15.60 -5.67
CA TYR A 221 27.89 15.94 -4.46
C TYR A 221 28.60 15.53 -3.17
N PHE A 222 29.12 14.31 -3.10
CA PHE A 222 29.80 13.79 -1.91
C PHE A 222 31.16 14.45 -1.62
N LYS A 223 31.64 15.33 -2.50
CA LYS A 223 32.86 16.14 -2.31
C LYS A 223 32.54 17.63 -2.17
N LYS A 224 31.54 18.13 -2.90
CA LYS A 224 31.18 19.55 -2.98
C LYS A 224 29.69 19.74 -2.74
N ASN A 225 29.36 20.62 -1.79
CA ASN A 225 28.00 20.85 -1.30
C ASN A 225 27.33 19.58 -0.75
N TYR A 226 28.11 18.65 -0.17
CA TYR A 226 27.55 17.53 0.56
C TYR A 226 26.78 18.06 1.77
N ILE A 227 25.55 17.59 1.95
CA ILE A 227 24.73 17.89 3.12
C ILE A 227 24.72 16.65 3.99
N ASN A 228 25.37 16.75 5.15
CA ASN A 228 25.40 15.67 6.12
C ASN A 228 24.08 15.58 6.90
N ARG A 229 23.94 14.54 7.71
CA ARG A 229 22.71 14.26 8.47
C ARG A 229 22.33 15.40 9.42
N ASP A 230 23.27 16.01 10.12
CA ASP A 230 22.99 17.05 11.10
C ASP A 230 22.60 18.36 10.42
N GLN A 231 23.20 18.68 9.28
CA GLN A 231 22.76 19.79 8.44
C GLN A 231 21.34 19.57 7.91
N TRP A 232 21.00 18.35 7.45
CA TRP A 232 19.63 18.04 7.08
C TRP A 232 18.65 18.22 8.24
N LEU A 233 19.04 17.80 9.44
CA LEU A 233 18.23 17.97 10.64
C LEU A 233 18.00 19.46 10.94
N GLU A 234 19.05 20.26 10.96
CA GLU A 234 19.00 21.71 11.19
C GLU A 234 18.09 22.40 10.17
N TYR A 235 18.32 22.18 8.87
CA TYR A 235 17.50 22.76 7.81
C TYR A 235 16.04 22.34 7.89
N TRP A 236 15.79 21.11 8.36
CA TRP A 236 14.45 20.60 8.54
C TRP A 236 13.74 21.19 9.76
N GLN A 237 14.43 21.32 10.89
CA GLN A 237 13.94 22.03 12.08
C GLN A 237 13.59 23.48 11.76
N GLU A 238 14.43 24.18 11.00
CA GLU A 238 14.16 25.55 10.54
C GLU A 238 12.94 25.62 9.61
N ALA A 239 12.82 24.66 8.68
CA ALA A 239 11.74 24.65 7.70
C ALA A 239 10.37 24.33 8.31
N THR A 240 10.35 23.38 9.25
CA THR A 240 9.19 22.96 10.04
C THR A 240 8.87 23.90 11.20
N ARG A 241 9.86 24.67 11.67
CA ARG A 241 9.79 25.45 12.92
C ARG A 241 9.59 24.57 14.15
N TYR A 242 10.05 23.32 14.08
CA TYR A 242 10.01 22.36 15.18
C TYR A 242 11.45 22.06 15.64
N PRO A 243 12.01 22.84 16.59
CA PRO A 243 13.40 22.65 17.04
C PRO A 243 13.62 21.33 17.80
N HIS A 244 12.55 20.66 18.20
CA HIS A 244 12.59 19.42 18.96
C HIS A 244 12.60 18.15 18.09
N ILE A 245 12.54 18.27 16.75
CA ILE A 245 12.74 17.11 15.88
C ILE A 245 14.16 16.59 16.12
N THR A 246 14.30 15.30 16.39
CA THR A 246 15.60 14.69 16.70
C THR A 246 16.10 13.76 15.61
N GLN A 247 15.28 13.42 14.62
CA GLN A 247 15.56 12.35 13.67
C GLN A 247 15.25 12.73 12.22
N VAL A 248 16.27 12.58 11.37
CA VAL A 248 16.18 12.48 9.92
C VAL A 248 17.08 11.31 9.50
N ASP A 249 16.71 10.61 8.44
CA ASP A 249 17.55 9.57 7.83
C ASP A 249 18.04 10.06 6.47
N VAL A 250 19.35 9.96 6.22
CA VAL A 250 19.93 10.28 4.92
C VAL A 250 20.95 9.22 4.55
N ARG A 251 20.77 8.60 3.39
CA ARG A 251 21.64 7.51 2.94
C ARG A 251 21.80 7.49 1.43
N ALA A 252 23.03 7.23 0.98
CA ALA A 252 23.29 6.99 -0.44
C ALA A 252 22.66 5.64 -0.85
N ILE A 253 21.96 5.63 -1.99
CA ILE A 253 21.37 4.41 -2.51
C ILE A 253 22.46 3.56 -3.15
N ARG A 254 22.50 2.28 -2.78
CA ARG A 254 23.46 1.31 -3.28
C ARG A 254 22.71 0.11 -3.89
N PRO A 255 23.29 -0.51 -4.95
CA PRO A 255 22.83 -1.80 -5.46
C PRO A 255 22.61 -2.83 -4.35
N ASN A 256 21.51 -3.58 -4.44
CA ASN A 256 21.26 -4.67 -3.50
C ASN A 256 22.15 -5.88 -3.83
N LYS A 257 23.15 -6.15 -2.99
CA LYS A 257 24.08 -7.28 -3.16
C LYS A 257 23.41 -8.66 -3.23
N LYS A 258 22.18 -8.81 -2.72
CA LYS A 258 21.44 -10.07 -2.75
C LYS A 258 20.71 -10.32 -4.07
N ARG A 259 20.69 -9.36 -4.99
CA ARG A 259 20.02 -9.43 -6.29
C ARG A 259 21.02 -9.06 -7.39
N PRO A 260 21.56 -10.04 -8.13
CA PRO A 260 22.58 -9.79 -9.17
C PRO A 260 22.15 -8.75 -10.22
N GLU A 261 20.86 -8.70 -10.55
CA GLU A 261 20.24 -7.76 -11.50
C GLU A 261 19.94 -6.37 -10.92
N SER A 262 20.19 -6.14 -9.62
CA SER A 262 19.88 -4.88 -8.96
C SER A 262 20.95 -3.84 -9.23
N ASP A 263 20.65 -2.84 -10.04
CA ASP A 263 21.48 -1.64 -10.18
C ASP A 263 21.05 -0.52 -9.20
N ALA A 264 21.76 0.61 -9.23
CA ALA A 264 21.47 1.76 -8.38
C ALA A 264 20.09 2.38 -8.68
N ILE A 265 19.66 2.35 -9.95
CA ILE A 265 18.39 2.90 -10.43
C ILE A 265 17.22 2.06 -9.94
N THR A 266 17.29 0.75 -10.12
CA THR A 266 16.29 -0.22 -9.66
C THR A 266 16.19 -0.20 -8.14
N SER A 267 17.32 -0.07 -7.44
CA SER A 267 17.34 0.12 -5.99
C SER A 267 16.66 1.43 -5.59
N ALA A 268 16.94 2.53 -6.30
CA ALA A 268 16.33 3.83 -6.04
C ALA A 268 14.81 3.80 -6.19
N ALA A 269 14.34 3.26 -7.31
CA ALA A 269 12.91 3.08 -7.56
C ALA A 269 12.27 2.15 -6.51
N ALA A 270 12.94 1.05 -6.14
CA ALA A 270 12.43 0.10 -5.17
C ALA A 270 12.30 0.69 -3.75
N GLU A 271 13.22 1.57 -3.36
CA GLU A 271 13.17 2.22 -2.05
C GLU A 271 11.93 3.11 -1.93
N VAL A 272 11.64 3.96 -2.91
CA VAL A 272 10.52 4.90 -2.83
C VAL A 272 9.18 4.32 -3.28
N GLY A 273 9.18 3.33 -4.18
CA GLY A 273 7.96 2.64 -4.62
C GLY A 273 7.20 2.00 -3.46
N LYS A 274 7.91 1.49 -2.44
CA LYS A 274 7.32 0.89 -1.23
C LYS A 274 6.39 1.85 -0.46
N TYR A 275 6.71 3.15 -0.48
CA TYR A 275 6.07 4.16 0.34
C TYR A 275 5.04 5.00 -0.41
N ALA A 276 5.06 4.96 -1.74
CA ALA A 276 4.29 5.83 -2.62
C ALA A 276 2.76 5.84 -2.38
N THR A 277 2.21 4.88 -1.63
CA THR A 277 0.77 4.73 -1.43
C THR A 277 0.36 4.10 -0.10
N LYS A 278 1.24 3.99 0.88
CA LYS A 278 0.99 3.16 2.06
C LYS A 278 0.70 4.01 3.30
N PRO A 279 -0.56 4.20 3.71
CA PRO A 279 -0.83 4.30 5.13
C PRO A 279 -0.50 2.90 5.71
N SER A 280 0.32 2.82 6.76
CA SER A 280 0.84 1.54 7.26
C SER A 280 0.24 1.15 8.62
N ASN A 281 0.27 -0.15 8.91
CA ASN A 281 0.00 -0.76 10.23
C ASN A 281 -1.45 -0.75 10.76
N TYR A 282 -2.47 -0.59 9.92
CA TYR A 282 -3.89 -0.72 10.34
C TYR A 282 -4.55 -2.05 9.95
N VAL A 283 -3.83 -2.96 9.27
CA VAL A 283 -4.32 -4.30 8.91
C VAL A 283 -3.48 -5.36 9.62
N CYS A 284 -4.12 -6.14 10.48
CA CYS A 284 -3.51 -7.19 11.29
C CYS A 284 -3.95 -8.57 10.80
N LYS A 285 -3.12 -9.58 11.05
CA LYS A 285 -3.43 -10.97 10.75
C LYS A 285 -3.53 -11.75 12.06
N ALA A 286 -4.69 -12.30 12.34
CA ALA A 286 -4.91 -13.17 13.48
C ALA A 286 -4.22 -14.55 13.28
N PRO A 287 -3.90 -15.29 14.36
CA PRO A 287 -3.28 -16.61 14.27
C PRO A 287 -4.07 -17.62 13.43
N ASN A 288 -5.39 -17.49 13.37
CA ASN A 288 -6.27 -18.30 12.53
C ASN A 288 -6.22 -17.96 11.02
N GLY A 289 -5.34 -17.02 10.63
CA GLY A 289 -5.15 -16.58 9.25
C GLY A 289 -6.12 -15.52 8.76
N GLN A 290 -7.06 -15.06 9.59
CA GLN A 290 -7.99 -13.98 9.25
C GLN A 290 -7.32 -12.61 9.32
N TYR A 291 -7.74 -11.71 8.44
CA TYR A 291 -7.33 -10.32 8.46
C TYR A 291 -8.41 -9.47 9.13
N PHE A 292 -8.00 -8.50 9.93
CA PHE A 292 -8.87 -7.50 10.52
C PHE A 292 -8.19 -6.13 10.43
N ALA A 293 -8.99 -5.07 10.37
CA ALA A 293 -8.51 -3.70 10.41
C ALA A 293 -9.21 -2.94 11.54
N VAL A 294 -8.49 -2.04 12.19
CA VAL A 294 -9.06 -1.20 13.25
C VAL A 294 -9.90 -0.11 12.60
N GLN A 295 -11.21 -0.14 12.85
CA GLN A 295 -12.18 0.70 12.12
C GLN A 295 -11.90 2.20 12.26
N SER A 296 -11.70 2.68 13.48
CA SER A 296 -11.38 4.09 13.77
C SER A 296 -10.15 4.52 12.98
N VAL A 297 -9.06 3.75 13.10
CA VAL A 297 -7.78 4.04 12.44
C VAL A 297 -7.92 4.13 10.92
N VAL A 298 -8.67 3.22 10.29
CA VAL A 298 -8.91 3.26 8.84
C VAL A 298 -9.69 4.52 8.44
N ARG A 299 -10.73 4.88 9.20
CA ARG A 299 -11.56 6.06 8.90
C ARG A 299 -10.77 7.35 9.08
N GLU A 300 -10.03 7.47 10.19
CA GLU A 300 -9.19 8.62 10.53
C GLU A 300 -8.06 8.81 9.50
N LEU A 301 -7.39 7.73 9.09
CA LEU A 301 -6.40 7.80 8.01
C LEU A 301 -7.03 8.22 6.69
N ALA A 302 -8.18 7.65 6.33
CA ALA A 302 -8.87 7.99 5.09
C ALA A 302 -9.24 9.48 5.05
N GLU A 303 -9.71 10.02 6.18
CA GLU A 303 -10.04 11.43 6.32
C GLU A 303 -8.78 12.32 6.29
N GLY A 304 -7.75 11.99 7.07
CA GLY A 304 -6.52 12.77 7.17
C GLY A 304 -5.78 12.92 5.82
N ILE A 305 -5.79 11.88 4.98
CA ILE A 305 -5.16 11.91 3.64
C ILE A 305 -6.09 12.42 2.53
N THR A 306 -7.36 12.69 2.84
CA THR A 306 -8.33 13.14 1.84
C THR A 306 -7.89 14.47 1.21
N ARG A 307 -7.90 14.53 -0.12
CA ARG A 307 -7.45 15.69 -0.93
C ARG A 307 -5.99 16.11 -0.68
N LYS A 308 -5.17 15.27 -0.03
CA LYS A 308 -3.73 15.47 0.08
C LYS A 308 -3.02 14.79 -1.10
N ARG A 309 -1.94 15.40 -1.57
CA ARG A 309 -1.06 14.82 -2.58
C ARG A 309 -0.09 13.86 -1.89
N LEU A 310 -0.15 12.58 -2.21
CA LEU A 310 0.70 11.56 -1.61
C LEU A 310 2.08 11.50 -2.26
N ILE A 311 2.17 11.81 -3.56
CA ILE A 311 3.45 11.80 -4.28
C ILE A 311 3.68 13.10 -5.04
N ALA A 312 4.94 13.52 -5.16
CA ALA A 312 5.28 14.66 -6.01
C ALA A 312 6.69 14.54 -6.57
N PHE A 313 6.91 15.24 -7.69
CA PHE A 313 8.19 15.33 -8.39
C PHE A 313 8.63 16.80 -8.47
N GLY A 314 9.93 17.05 -8.43
CA GLY A 314 10.52 18.37 -8.66
C GLY A 314 11.90 18.32 -9.32
N GLY A 315 12.34 19.47 -9.85
CA GLY A 315 13.56 19.60 -10.66
C GLY A 315 13.57 18.66 -11.87
N LEU A 316 14.73 18.11 -12.20
CA LEU A 316 14.91 17.21 -13.34
C LEU A 316 13.92 16.03 -13.33
N MET A 317 13.62 15.45 -12.16
CA MET A 317 12.69 14.31 -12.11
C MET A 317 11.28 14.69 -12.57
N LYS A 318 10.84 15.93 -12.32
CA LYS A 318 9.57 16.45 -12.85
C LYS A 318 9.64 16.67 -14.36
N GLU A 319 10.71 17.30 -14.83
CA GLU A 319 10.91 17.56 -16.27
C GLU A 319 10.92 16.25 -17.09
N TYR A 320 11.61 15.22 -16.59
CA TYR A 320 11.66 13.92 -17.27
C TYR A 320 10.33 13.17 -17.17
N LYS A 321 9.57 13.31 -16.06
CA LYS A 321 8.20 12.78 -15.98
C LYS A 321 7.31 13.36 -17.10
N GLU A 322 7.43 14.68 -17.33
CA GLU A 322 6.69 15.39 -18.38
C GLU A 322 7.16 14.96 -19.78
N LYS A 323 8.47 14.85 -20.02
CA LYS A 323 9.04 14.37 -21.30
C LYS A 323 8.61 12.94 -21.64
N LEU A 324 8.50 12.07 -20.65
CA LEU A 324 8.04 10.68 -20.81
C LEU A 324 6.51 10.55 -20.90
N ASN A 325 5.77 11.66 -20.82
CA ASN A 325 4.31 11.70 -20.83
C ASN A 325 3.66 10.72 -19.82
N GLN A 326 4.27 10.60 -18.63
CA GLN A 326 3.79 9.67 -17.62
C GLN A 326 2.53 10.17 -16.93
N GLN A 327 1.50 9.33 -16.92
CA GLN A 327 0.24 9.58 -16.22
C GLN A 327 0.45 9.86 -14.73
N ASP A 328 -0.47 10.59 -14.12
CA ASP A 328 -0.48 10.76 -12.66
C ASP A 328 -0.88 9.44 -11.98
N ALA A 329 0.02 8.89 -11.15
CA ALA A 329 -0.23 7.66 -10.43
C ALA A 329 -1.28 7.79 -9.31
N GLU A 330 -1.64 9.01 -8.91
CA GLU A 330 -2.77 9.29 -8.01
C GLU A 330 -4.11 9.47 -8.75
N SER A 331 -4.10 9.59 -10.09
CA SER A 331 -5.32 9.74 -10.90
C SER A 331 -6.24 8.52 -10.78
N ASP A 332 -7.53 8.75 -10.96
CA ASP A 332 -8.50 7.67 -11.13
C ASP A 332 -8.40 7.02 -12.51
N SER A 333 -7.71 7.61 -13.49
CA SER A 333 -7.53 7.04 -14.84
C SER A 333 -6.30 6.13 -14.96
N VAL A 334 -5.47 6.02 -13.92
CA VAL A 334 -4.20 5.28 -13.99
C VAL A 334 -4.45 3.79 -14.28
N ASP A 335 -3.62 3.22 -15.16
CA ASP A 335 -3.62 1.79 -15.43
C ASP A 335 -2.99 1.02 -14.26
N LEU A 336 -3.84 0.30 -13.52
CA LEU A 336 -3.43 -0.58 -12.42
C LEU A 336 -3.22 -2.04 -12.87
N ILE A 337 -3.38 -2.36 -14.15
CA ILE A 337 -3.22 -3.70 -14.73
C ILE A 337 -1.83 -3.81 -15.37
N HIS A 338 -1.47 -2.87 -16.25
CA HIS A 338 -0.17 -2.85 -16.91
C HIS A 338 0.78 -1.92 -16.17
N THR A 339 1.22 -2.36 -14.98
CA THR A 339 1.98 -1.50 -14.06
C THR A 339 3.45 -1.29 -14.46
N GLY A 340 3.94 -1.91 -15.55
CA GLY A 340 5.32 -1.77 -16.02
C GLY A 340 5.49 -2.12 -17.51
N GLU A 341 6.36 -1.36 -18.19
CA GLU A 341 6.64 -1.48 -19.63
C GLU A 341 7.57 -2.66 -19.98
N ASP A 342 8.35 -3.17 -19.02
CA ASP A 342 9.40 -4.18 -19.26
C ASP A 342 8.87 -5.62 -19.46
N THR A 343 7.55 -5.82 -19.57
CA THR A 343 6.99 -7.17 -19.70
C THR A 343 6.55 -7.40 -21.14
N PRO A 344 7.32 -8.10 -22.00
CA PRO A 344 7.03 -8.25 -23.43
C PRO A 344 5.66 -8.87 -23.64
N ALA A 345 4.80 -8.32 -24.52
CA ALA A 345 3.43 -8.79 -24.71
C ALA A 345 3.37 -10.32 -24.71
N ILE A 346 2.50 -10.88 -23.86
CA ILE A 346 2.36 -12.33 -23.80
C ILE A 346 1.59 -12.80 -25.03
N GLU A 347 2.15 -13.74 -25.79
CA GLU A 347 1.40 -14.46 -26.83
C GLU A 347 0.36 -15.34 -26.15
N ALA A 348 -0.82 -14.76 -25.92
CA ALA A 348 -1.89 -15.41 -25.18
C ALA A 348 -2.56 -16.47 -26.06
N VAL A 349 -2.50 -17.73 -25.62
CA VAL A 349 -3.22 -18.84 -26.27
C VAL A 349 -4.60 -19.07 -25.64
N MET A 350 -4.82 -18.57 -24.42
CA MET A 350 -6.12 -18.62 -23.74
C MET A 350 -6.30 -17.47 -22.74
N LEU A 351 -7.56 -17.21 -22.37
CA LEU A 351 -7.94 -16.31 -21.29
C LEU A 351 -8.55 -17.12 -20.14
N GLN A 352 -7.96 -17.01 -18.95
CA GLN A 352 -8.49 -17.60 -17.73
C GLN A 352 -9.17 -16.52 -16.90
N VAL A 353 -10.43 -16.74 -16.55
CA VAL A 353 -11.19 -15.85 -15.66
C VAL A 353 -11.18 -16.48 -14.28
N TYR A 354 -11.10 -15.67 -13.24
CA TYR A 354 -11.21 -16.09 -11.86
C TYR A 354 -12.15 -15.16 -11.12
N ARG A 355 -13.10 -15.73 -10.38
CA ARG A 355 -14.06 -15.00 -9.55
C ARG A 355 -13.85 -15.32 -8.08
N TRP A 356 -13.90 -14.29 -7.25
CA TRP A 356 -13.86 -14.44 -5.82
C TRP A 356 -15.15 -15.10 -5.33
N ASN A 357 -15.02 -16.23 -4.66
CA ASN A 357 -16.11 -16.91 -3.99
C ASN A 357 -16.09 -16.55 -2.50
N VAL A 358 -17.14 -15.86 -2.04
CA VAL A 358 -17.26 -15.39 -0.65
C VAL A 358 -17.29 -16.56 0.35
N GLY A 359 -18.01 -17.64 0.02
CA GLY A 359 -18.14 -18.81 0.90
C GLY A 359 -16.82 -19.57 1.09
N LEU A 360 -16.08 -19.81 0.01
CA LEU A 360 -14.77 -20.47 0.06
C LEU A 360 -13.62 -19.52 0.43
N ARG A 361 -13.86 -18.20 0.40
CA ARG A 361 -12.86 -17.14 0.55
C ARG A 361 -11.64 -17.40 -0.35
N ASN A 362 -11.91 -17.72 -1.61
CA ASN A 362 -10.89 -18.04 -2.61
C ASN A 362 -11.37 -17.74 -4.03
N TYR A 363 -10.42 -17.63 -4.96
CA TYR A 363 -10.69 -17.45 -6.38
C TYR A 363 -10.92 -18.79 -7.08
N ILE A 364 -12.03 -18.90 -7.80
CA ILE A 364 -12.41 -20.07 -8.59
C ILE A 364 -12.42 -19.67 -10.06
N ASN A 365 -11.86 -20.52 -10.94
CA ASN A 365 -11.88 -20.33 -12.40
C ASN A 365 -13.28 -20.54 -12.97
#